data_AF-A0A554LIE9-F1
#
_entry.id   AF-A0A554LIE9-F1
#
_cell.length_a   1.000
_cell.length_b   1.000
_cell.length_c   1.000
_cell.angle_alpha   90.00
_cell.angle_beta   90.00
_cell.angle_gamma   90.00
#
_symmetry.space_group_name_H-M   'P 1'
#
loop_
_entity.id
_entity.type
_entity.pdbx_description
1 polymer ?
#
loop_
_entity_poly.entity_id
_entity_poly.type
_entity_poly.pdbx_seq_one_letter_code
_entity_poly.pdbx_strand_id
1 'polypeptide(L)'
;MEQESKFIPQSEIEKNIINIGSRGETETEMMLSNFAHTPFKLDDVHYESVEGFWQSIKFPEGSKERVETAEFIGGKAKRAGKSTRGIREIEYQGPENRSWLTRAS
;
A
#
# COMPACT_ATOMS: atom_id res chain seq x y z
N MET A 1 -25.21 9.48 0.64
CA MET A 1 -25.27 8.32 1.54
C MET A 1 -24.17 7.37 1.10
N GLU A 2 -23.01 7.46 1.72
CA GLU A 2 -21.95 6.46 1.55
C GLU A 2 -22.34 5.28 2.43
N GLN A 3 -22.64 4.13 1.82
CA GLN A 3 -22.72 2.89 2.58
C GLN A 3 -21.27 2.50 2.89
N GLU A 4 -20.85 2.68 4.14
CA GLU A 4 -19.65 2.02 4.64
C GLU A 4 -19.88 0.51 4.51
N SER A 5 -19.26 -0.09 3.50
CA SER A 5 -19.15 -1.53 3.38
C SER A 5 -18.32 -2.02 4.55
N LYS A 6 -19.00 -2.47 5.61
CA LYS A 6 -18.35 -3.08 6.76
C LYS A 6 -17.79 -4.41 6.29
N PHE A 7 -16.48 -4.47 6.08
CA PHE A 7 -15.77 -5.71 5.79
C PHE A 7 -16.05 -6.73 6.91
N ILE A 8 -16.72 -7.83 6.58
CA ILE A 8 -16.95 -8.95 7.49
C ILE A 8 -16.18 -10.14 6.90
N PRO A 9 -15.00 -10.48 7.44
CA PRO A 9 -14.24 -11.62 6.96
C PRO A 9 -15.07 -12.90 7.16
N GLN A 10 -15.31 -13.63 6.07
CA GLN A 10 -15.95 -14.94 6.15
C GLN A 10 -15.08 -15.92 6.93
N SER A 11 -15.70 -16.75 7.77
CA SER A 11 -15.01 -17.86 8.42
C SER A 11 -14.86 -19.00 7.41
N GLU A 12 -13.68 -19.11 6.78
CA GLU A 12 -13.29 -20.21 5.89
C GLU A 12 -12.99 -21.48 6.71
N ILE A 13 -13.99 -22.00 7.45
CA ILE A 13 -13.79 -23.08 8.44
C ILE A 13 -13.35 -24.41 7.79
N GLU A 14 -13.56 -24.60 6.48
CA GLU A 14 -13.15 -25.81 5.76
C GLU A 14 -11.78 -25.72 5.06
N LYS A 15 -11.27 -24.51 4.77
CA LYS A 15 -9.96 -24.30 4.14
C LYS A 15 -9.07 -23.48 5.06
N ASN A 16 -8.13 -24.16 5.73
CA ASN A 16 -7.14 -23.52 6.60
C ASN A 16 -6.07 -22.69 5.82
N ILE A 17 -6.28 -22.44 4.52
CA ILE A 17 -5.39 -21.73 3.61
C ILE A 17 -6.25 -20.77 2.80
N ILE A 18 -5.91 -19.47 2.86
CA ILE A 18 -6.58 -18.40 2.12
C ILE A 18 -5.62 -17.88 1.06
N ASN A 19 -6.04 -17.85 -0.20
CA ASN A 19 -5.20 -17.35 -1.30
C ASN A 19 -5.47 -15.88 -1.54
N ILE A 20 -4.65 -15.01 -0.95
CA ILE A 20 -4.83 -13.56 -1.08
C ILE A 20 -4.47 -13.08 -2.48
N GLY A 21 -5.39 -12.40 -3.15
CA GLY A 21 -5.17 -11.89 -4.49
C GLY A 21 -6.23 -10.91 -4.96
N SER A 22 -5.82 -9.94 -5.78
CA SER A 22 -6.72 -8.92 -6.38
C SER A 22 -7.83 -9.48 -7.27
N ARG A 23 -7.80 -10.78 -7.56
CA ARG A 23 -8.78 -11.54 -8.34
C ARG A 23 -9.22 -12.80 -7.58
N GLY A 24 -9.19 -12.74 -6.25
CA GLY A 24 -9.64 -13.81 -5.38
C GLY A 24 -11.11 -14.15 -5.61
N GLU A 25 -11.50 -15.34 -5.19
CA GLU A 25 -12.86 -15.86 -5.27
C GLU A 25 -13.76 -15.22 -4.21
N THR A 26 -13.17 -14.72 -3.12
CA THR A 26 -13.90 -14.09 -2.01
C THR A 26 -13.55 -12.62 -1.82
N GLU A 27 -14.47 -11.89 -1.19
CA GLU A 27 -14.24 -10.50 -0.78
C GLU A 27 -13.06 -10.41 0.21
N THR A 28 -12.91 -11.39 1.11
CA THR A 28 -11.75 -11.51 2.00
C THR A 28 -10.44 -11.54 1.23
N GLU A 29 -10.33 -12.38 0.20
CA GLU A 29 -9.12 -12.51 -0.60
C GLU A 29 -8.78 -11.22 -1.37
N MET A 30 -9.81 -10.55 -1.91
CA MET A 30 -9.63 -9.29 -2.64
C MET A 30 -9.28 -8.13 -1.71
N MET A 31 -9.95 -8.00 -0.56
CA MET A 31 -9.73 -6.93 0.41
C MET A 31 -8.39 -7.02 1.13
N LEU A 32 -7.90 -8.24 1.37
CA LEU A 32 -6.57 -8.46 1.95
C LEU A 32 -5.43 -8.25 0.93
N SER A 33 -5.75 -8.07 -0.36
CA SER A 33 -4.75 -7.76 -1.38
C SER A 33 -4.24 -6.32 -1.24
N ASN A 34 -2.94 -6.09 -1.48
CA ASN A 34 -2.37 -4.73 -1.57
C ASN A 34 -3.06 -3.84 -2.63
N PHE A 35 -3.79 -4.46 -3.57
CA PHE A 35 -4.49 -3.77 -4.64
C PHE A 35 -5.85 -3.22 -4.22
N ALA A 36 -6.40 -3.66 -3.08
CA ALA A 36 -7.67 -3.20 -2.58
C ALA A 36 -7.65 -1.68 -2.35
N HIS A 37 -8.81 -1.04 -2.53
CA HIS A 37 -9.00 0.36 -2.15
C HIS A 37 -9.19 0.44 -0.64
N THR A 38 -8.07 0.45 0.08
CA THR A 38 -8.01 0.49 1.55
C THR A 38 -7.20 1.72 1.98
N PRO A 39 -7.82 2.91 1.98
CA PRO A 39 -7.10 4.13 2.27
C PRO A 39 -6.54 4.16 3.69
N PHE A 40 -5.35 4.72 3.86
CA PHE A 40 -4.72 4.91 5.15
C PHE A 40 -3.83 6.15 5.16
N LYS A 41 -3.53 6.62 6.38
CA LYS A 41 -2.63 7.75 6.60
C LYS A 41 -1.37 7.24 7.30
N LEU A 42 -0.20 7.59 6.76
CA LEU A 42 1.11 7.27 7.34
C LEU A 42 1.99 8.52 7.25
N ASP A 43 2.49 8.97 8.39
CA ASP A 43 3.34 10.17 8.52
C ASP A 43 2.79 11.41 7.79
N ASP A 44 1.53 11.71 8.04
CA ASP A 44 0.79 12.80 7.43
C ASP A 44 0.55 12.72 5.91
N VAL A 45 0.95 11.62 5.28
CA VAL A 45 0.65 11.34 3.87
C VAL A 45 -0.53 10.37 3.78
N HIS A 46 -1.50 10.71 2.93
CA HIS A 46 -2.65 9.88 2.61
C HIS A 46 -2.33 8.97 1.41
N TYR A 47 -2.66 7.68 1.54
CA TYR A 47 -2.49 6.69 0.49
C TYR A 47 -3.82 6.01 0.21
N GLU A 48 -4.18 5.87 -1.06
CA GLU A 48 -5.44 5.22 -1.45
C GLU A 48 -5.34 3.68 -1.38
N SER A 49 -4.13 3.12 -1.42
CA SER A 49 -3.90 1.70 -1.13
C SER A 49 -2.46 1.39 -0.75
N VAL A 50 -2.23 0.17 -0.24
CA VAL A 50 -0.88 -0.35 0.04
C VAL A 50 -0.02 -0.40 -1.23
N GLU A 51 -0.60 -0.76 -2.38
CA GLU A 51 0.11 -0.69 -3.66
C GLU A 51 0.48 0.76 -4.05
N GLY A 52 -0.41 1.74 -3.79
CA GLY A 52 -0.11 3.17 -4.00
C GLY A 52 1.10 3.62 -3.18
N PHE A 53 1.16 3.23 -1.89
CA PHE A 53 2.33 3.42 -1.04
C PHE A 53 3.59 2.80 -1.65
N TRP A 54 3.59 1.48 -1.94
CA TRP A 54 4.79 0.80 -2.44
C TRP A 54 5.32 1.36 -3.75
N GLN A 55 4.44 1.84 -4.63
CA GLN A 55 4.84 2.38 -5.92
C GLN A 55 5.28 3.84 -5.80
N SER A 56 4.70 4.62 -4.89
CA SER A 56 5.07 6.02 -4.66
C SER A 56 6.50 6.17 -4.12
N ILE A 57 6.90 5.34 -3.14
CA ILE A 57 8.22 5.45 -2.49
C ILE A 57 9.40 5.02 -3.39
N LYS A 58 9.12 4.55 -4.61
CA LYS A 58 10.14 4.31 -5.64
C LYS A 58 10.55 5.59 -6.34
N PHE A 59 9.73 6.64 -6.26
CA PHE A 59 10.08 7.95 -6.77
C PHE A 59 10.80 8.75 -5.68
N PRO A 60 11.68 9.71 -6.05
CA PRO A 60 12.36 10.56 -5.08
C PRO A 60 11.40 11.26 -4.12
N GLU A 61 11.84 11.47 -2.88
CA GLU A 61 11.10 12.25 -1.89
C GLU A 61 10.76 13.66 -2.42
N GLY A 62 9.53 14.13 -2.19
CA GLY A 62 9.04 15.42 -2.69
C GLY A 62 8.77 15.49 -4.20
N SER A 63 9.04 14.43 -4.98
CA SER A 63 8.70 14.41 -6.41
C SER A 63 7.20 14.43 -6.66
N LYS A 64 6.80 15.02 -7.78
CA LYS A 64 5.39 15.08 -8.21
C LYS A 64 4.83 13.66 -8.41
N GLU A 65 5.62 12.77 -8.99
CA GLU A 65 5.27 11.38 -9.26
C GLU A 65 5.02 10.58 -7.98
N ARG A 66 5.76 10.87 -6.90
CA ARG A 66 5.53 10.26 -5.58
C ARG A 66 4.16 10.64 -5.05
N VAL A 67 3.82 11.94 -5.08
CA VAL A 67 2.52 12.45 -4.62
C VAL A 67 1.39 11.86 -5.46
N GLU A 68 1.50 11.91 -6.79
CA GLU A 68 0.46 11.39 -7.69
C GLU A 68 0.26 9.88 -7.52
N THR A 69 1.34 9.11 -7.32
CA THR A 69 1.25 7.65 -7.19
C THR A 69 0.62 7.22 -5.86
N ALA A 70 0.74 8.03 -4.80
CA ALA A 70 0.11 7.75 -3.51
C ALA A 70 -1.43 7.69 -3.59
N GLU A 71 -2.00 8.44 -4.54
CA GLU A 71 -3.45 8.49 -4.79
C GLU A 71 -3.96 7.34 -5.68
N PHE A 72 -3.11 6.37 -6.05
CA PHE A 72 -3.49 5.30 -6.96
C PHE A 72 -3.78 4.00 -6.23
N ILE A 73 -4.72 3.24 -6.79
CA ILE A 73 -5.10 1.90 -6.32
C ILE A 73 -4.68 0.81 -7.32
N GLY A 74 -4.41 -0.38 -6.78
CA GLY A 74 -4.15 -1.62 -7.51
C GLY A 74 -3.39 -1.49 -8.82
N GLY A 75 -4.02 -1.90 -9.93
CA GLY A 75 -3.36 -1.92 -11.23
C GLY A 75 -2.88 -0.55 -11.72
N LYS A 76 -3.52 0.55 -11.30
CA LYS A 76 -3.10 1.92 -11.65
C LYS A 76 -1.78 2.26 -10.97
N ALA A 77 -1.68 2.00 -9.65
CA ALA A 77 -0.45 2.19 -8.89
C ALA A 77 0.71 1.36 -9.46
N LYS A 78 0.47 0.06 -9.72
CA LYS A 78 1.47 -0.83 -10.32
C LYS A 78 2.00 -0.32 -11.66
N ARG A 79 1.15 0.27 -12.50
CA ARG A 79 1.57 0.83 -13.79
C ARG A 79 2.39 2.10 -13.64
N ALA A 80 2.06 2.95 -12.67
CA ALA A 80 2.80 4.19 -12.40
C ALA A 80 4.26 3.89 -12.03
N GLY A 81 4.51 2.97 -11.11
CA GLY A 81 5.87 2.57 -10.73
C GLY A 81 6.57 1.61 -11.72
N LYS A 82 6.06 1.45 -12.95
CA LYS A 82 6.77 0.67 -13.98
C LYS A 82 7.98 1.43 -14.54
N SER A 83 7.93 2.76 -14.56
CA SER A 83 9.03 3.62 -15.00
C SER A 83 10.23 3.57 -14.05
N THR A 84 10.02 3.22 -12.78
CA THR A 84 11.04 3.11 -11.74
C THR A 84 11.72 1.73 -11.72
N ARG A 85 11.67 0.98 -12.82
CA ARG A 85 12.24 -0.36 -12.89
C ARG A 85 13.78 -0.27 -12.88
N GLY A 86 14.41 -1.00 -11.97
CA GLY A 86 15.89 -1.02 -11.83
C GLY A 86 16.43 -0.24 -10.64
N ILE A 87 15.57 0.48 -9.92
CA ILE A 87 15.91 1.06 -8.62
C ILE A 87 16.18 -0.06 -7.62
N ARG A 88 17.29 0.06 -6.88
CA ARG A 88 17.76 -0.95 -5.89
C ARG A 88 17.56 -0.52 -4.45
N GLU A 89 17.37 0.77 -4.24
CA GLU A 89 17.24 1.40 -2.93
C GLU A 89 16.10 2.41 -2.98
N ILE A 90 15.29 2.44 -1.94
CA ILE A 90 14.16 3.35 -1.80
C ILE A 90 14.39 4.20 -0.56
N GLU A 91 14.10 5.50 -0.69
CA GLU A 91 14.19 6.43 0.42
C GLU A 91 12.79 6.69 0.99
N TYR A 92 12.69 6.58 2.31
CA TYR A 92 11.49 6.93 3.05
C TYR A 92 11.87 7.76 4.27
N GLN A 93 11.54 9.06 4.23
CA GLN A 93 11.79 10.03 5.30
C GLN A 93 13.27 10.28 5.66
N GLY A 94 14.20 9.99 4.74
CA GLY A 94 15.62 10.33 4.88
C GLY A 94 16.31 9.92 6.19
N PRO A 95 17.52 10.43 6.47
CA PRO A 95 18.32 10.05 7.64
C PRO A 95 17.85 10.65 8.98
N GLU A 96 16.89 11.59 8.99
CA GLU A 96 16.43 12.24 10.24
C GLU A 96 15.63 11.31 11.17
N ASN A 97 15.18 10.15 10.67
CA ASN A 97 14.50 9.12 11.46
C ASN A 97 15.42 8.13 12.21
N ARG A 98 16.76 8.28 12.16
CA ARG A 98 17.67 7.45 12.98
C ARG A 98 17.63 7.78 14.48
N SER A 99 16.89 8.79 14.92
CA SER A 99 16.81 9.16 16.34
C SER A 99 16.09 8.11 17.21
N TRP A 100 15.22 7.27 16.61
CA TRP A 100 14.52 6.20 17.33
C TRP A 100 15.36 4.92 17.54
N LEU A 101 16.47 4.77 16.81
CA LEU A 101 17.38 3.60 16.92
C LEU A 101 18.60 3.86 17.82
N THR A 102 18.80 5.09 18.30
CA THR A 102 19.99 5.47 19.10
C THR A 102 19.69 5.82 20.56
N ARG A 103 18.45 5.66 21.02
CA ARG A 103 18.10 5.73 22.46
C ARG A 103 17.77 4.35 23.03
N ALA A 104 18.78 3.49 23.04
CA ALA A 104 18.94 2.49 24.08
C ALA A 104 20.21 2.87 24.83
N SER A 105 20.04 3.60 25.94
CA SER A 105 21.07 3.85 26.96
C SER A 105 20.78 2.97 28.15
#